data_AF-A0AAF1AF93-F1
#
_entry.id   AF-A0AAF1AF93-F1
#
_cell.length_a   1.000
_cell.length_b   1.000
_cell.length_c   1.000
_cell.angle_alpha   90.00
_cell.angle_beta   90.00
_cell.angle_gamma   90.00
#
_symmetry.space_group_name_H-M   'P 1'
#
loop_
_entity.id
_entity.type
_entity.pdbx_description
1 polymer ?
#
loop_
_entity_poly.entity_id
_entity_poly.type
_entity_poly.pdbx_seq_one_letter_code
_entity_poly.pdbx_strand_id
1 'polypeptide(L)'
;MDITIAGDQVTPTNDQARAVAGEPIVLEVSSDVVDVLHVHSVPEQKFDVEARPDQRFEFTVEVPGRVDVELHDLHRTVVTFEVLP
;
A
#
# COMPACT_ATOMS: atom_id res chain seq x y z
N MET A 1 -8.18 0.54 -2.61
CA MET A 1 -8.63 0.74 -1.22
C MET A 1 -8.21 2.12 -0.77
N ASP A 2 -8.97 2.70 0.14
CA ASP A 2 -8.69 4.03 0.67
C ASP A 2 -7.73 3.94 1.85
N ILE A 3 -6.70 4.79 1.86
CA ILE A 3 -5.70 4.91 2.91
C ILE A 3 -5.66 6.37 3.34
N THR A 4 -5.74 6.61 4.65
CA THR A 4 -5.61 7.94 5.26
C THR A 4 -4.44 7.95 6.22
N ILE A 5 -3.54 8.92 6.05
CA ILE A 5 -2.45 9.24 6.96
C ILE A 5 -2.74 10.64 7.49
N ALA A 6 -3.08 10.73 8.77
CA ALA A 6 -3.44 12.00 9.39
C ALA A 6 -3.08 12.01 10.88
N GLY A 7 -2.36 13.03 11.33
CA GLY A 7 -2.05 13.25 12.75
C GLY A 7 -1.43 12.02 13.43
N ASP A 8 -0.36 11.48 12.83
CA ASP A 8 0.36 10.27 13.27
C ASP A 8 -0.45 8.95 13.24
N GLN A 9 -1.66 8.97 12.68
CA GLN A 9 -2.49 7.78 12.49
C GLN A 9 -2.53 7.35 11.03
N VAL A 10 -2.49 6.03 10.81
CA VAL A 10 -2.63 5.40 9.50
C VAL A 10 -3.88 4.53 9.53
N THR A 11 -4.78 4.71 8.56
CA THR A 11 -6.01 3.93 8.44
C THR A 11 -6.18 3.46 7.00
N PRO A 12 -6.29 2.15 6.73
CA PRO A 12 -6.13 1.06 7.69
C PRO A 12 -4.70 0.93 8.24
N THR A 13 -4.56 0.22 9.36
CA THR A 13 -3.27 -0.27 9.87
C THR A 13 -3.38 -1.78 10.10
N ASN A 14 -2.42 -2.55 9.59
CA ASN A 14 -2.39 -4.02 9.64
C ASN A 14 -3.65 -4.70 9.10
N ASP A 15 -4.31 -4.11 8.11
CA ASP A 15 -5.50 -4.71 7.51
C ASP A 15 -5.14 -5.93 6.66
N GLN A 16 -6.15 -6.72 6.30
CA GLN A 16 -5.98 -7.88 5.45
C GLN A 16 -6.95 -7.81 4.27
N ALA A 17 -6.40 -7.96 3.08
CA ALA A 17 -7.16 -7.93 1.84
C ALA A 17 -6.77 -9.10 0.93
N ARG A 18 -7.57 -9.34 -0.10
CA ARG A 18 -7.27 -10.31 -1.16
C ARG A 18 -7.04 -9.60 -2.48
N ALA A 19 -6.15 -10.16 -3.28
CA ALA A 19 -5.91 -9.78 -4.66
C ALA A 19 -5.74 -11.02 -5.53
N VAL A 20 -5.69 -10.84 -6.84
CA VAL A 20 -5.45 -11.91 -7.83
C VAL A 20 -4.18 -11.57 -8.58
N ALA A 21 -3.35 -12.58 -8.84
CA ALA A 21 -2.08 -12.39 -9.53
C ALA A 21 -2.31 -11.82 -10.95
N GLY A 22 -1.53 -10.80 -11.30
CA GLY A 22 -1.66 -10.09 -12.58
C GLY A 22 -2.85 -9.13 -12.68
N GLU A 23 -3.73 -9.06 -11.69
CA GLU A 23 -4.79 -8.05 -11.63
C GLU A 23 -4.31 -6.76 -10.95
N PRO A 24 -4.81 -5.58 -11.38
CA PRO A 24 -4.41 -4.31 -10.81
C PRO A 24 -4.93 -4.15 -9.38
N ILE A 25 -4.03 -3.79 -8.47
CA ILE A 25 -4.33 -3.31 -7.13
C ILE A 25 -4.20 -1.80 -7.13
N VAL A 26 -5.23 -1.13 -6.63
CA VAL A 26 -5.29 0.33 -6.55
C VAL A 26 -5.32 0.77 -5.10
N LEU A 27 -4.45 1.71 -4.75
CA LEU A 27 -4.43 2.41 -3.47
C LEU A 27 -4.77 3.89 -3.73
N GLU A 28 -5.80 4.38 -3.05
CA GLU A 28 -6.17 5.80 -3.02
C GLU A 28 -5.71 6.34 -1.67
N VAL A 29 -4.71 7.21 -1.66
CA VAL A 29 -3.99 7.66 -0.48
C VAL A 29 -4.23 9.15 -0.27
N SER A 30 -4.69 9.50 0.93
CA SER A 30 -4.69 10.88 1.42
C SER A 30 -3.73 10.98 2.59
N SER A 31 -2.79 11.92 2.53
CA SER A 31 -1.74 12.07 3.53
C SER A 31 -1.53 13.53 3.93
N ASP A 32 -1.27 13.79 5.21
CA ASP A 32 -0.81 15.09 5.72
C ASP A 32 0.73 15.16 5.91
N VAL A 33 1.44 14.09 5.59
CA VAL A 33 2.91 13.98 5.64
C VAL A 33 3.49 13.39 4.36
N VAL A 34 4.79 13.60 4.16
CA VAL A 34 5.56 12.88 3.13
C VAL A 34 6.01 11.53 3.69
N ASP A 35 5.93 10.47 2.87
CA ASP A 35 6.41 9.12 3.20
C ASP A 35 6.68 8.34 1.88
N VAL A 36 6.98 7.05 1.97
CA VAL A 36 7.12 6.13 0.84
C VAL A 36 6.32 4.86 1.11
N LEU A 37 5.42 4.51 0.19
CA LEU A 37 4.78 3.20 0.19
C LEU A 37 5.73 2.16 -0.40
N HIS A 38 6.05 1.13 0.37
CA HIS A 38 6.80 -0.04 -0.08
C HIS A 38 5.87 -1.22 -0.26
N VAL A 39 5.90 -1.83 -1.44
CA VAL A 39 5.24 -3.10 -1.73
C VAL A 39 6.29 -4.20 -1.75
N HIS A 40 6.20 -5.13 -0.80
CA HIS A 40 7.17 -6.23 -0.65
C HIS A 40 6.87 -7.38 -1.64
N SER A 41 6.77 -7.05 -2.93
CA SER A 41 6.58 -7.98 -4.04
C SER A 41 7.92 -8.35 -4.72
N VAL A 42 7.87 -9.23 -5.73
CA VAL A 42 8.99 -9.51 -6.63
C VAL A 42 8.59 -9.16 -8.07
N PRO A 43 9.21 -8.14 -8.71
CA PRO A 43 10.18 -7.21 -8.13
C PRO A 43 9.56 -6.33 -7.04
N GLU A 44 10.41 -5.70 -6.21
CA GLU A 44 9.96 -4.69 -5.26
C GLU A 44 9.37 -3.48 -6.00
N GLN A 45 8.38 -2.82 -5.40
CA GLN A 45 7.79 -1.59 -5.94
C GLN A 45 7.70 -0.54 -4.83
N LYS A 46 7.91 0.73 -5.19
CA LYS A 46 7.92 1.86 -4.26
C LYS A 46 7.19 3.05 -4.87
N PHE A 47 6.44 3.76 -4.05
CA PHE A 47 5.69 4.95 -4.46
C PHE A 47 5.90 6.09 -3.46
N ASP A 48 6.31 7.25 -3.95
CA ASP A 48 6.43 8.45 -3.12
C ASP A 48 5.04 8.95 -2.73
N VAL A 49 4.82 9.13 -1.43
CA VAL A 49 3.59 9.73 -0.87
C VAL A 49 3.89 11.18 -0.54
N GLU A 50 3.14 12.09 -1.16
CA GLU A 50 3.19 13.52 -0.87
C GLU A 50 2.22 13.90 0.26
N ALA A 51 2.43 15.04 0.92
CA ALA A 51 1.48 15.60 1.90
C ALA A 51 0.26 16.24 1.20
N ARG A 52 -0.55 15.43 0.50
CA ARG A 52 -1.79 15.86 -0.16
C ARG A 52 -2.85 14.74 -0.20
N PRO A 53 -4.13 15.10 -0.35
CA PRO A 53 -5.19 14.13 -0.60
C PRO A 53 -5.17 13.58 -2.03
N ASP A 54 -5.99 12.55 -2.26
CA ASP A 54 -6.38 12.02 -3.58
C ASP A 54 -5.19 11.57 -4.46
N GLN A 55 -4.19 10.95 -3.85
CA GLN A 55 -3.08 10.31 -4.57
C GLN A 55 -3.47 8.90 -4.96
N ARG A 56 -3.25 8.53 -6.22
CA ARG A 56 -3.59 7.20 -6.73
C ARG A 56 -2.34 6.44 -7.11
N PHE A 57 -2.16 5.26 -6.53
CA PHE A 57 -1.10 4.32 -6.89
C PHE A 57 -1.70 3.03 -7.40
N GLU A 58 -1.17 2.52 -8.50
CA GLU A 58 -1.64 1.30 -9.14
C GLU A 58 -0.45 0.40 -9.43
N PHE A 59 -0.58 -0.88 -9.08
CA PHE A 59 0.46 -1.89 -9.29
C PHE A 59 -0.16 -3.27 -9.49
N THR A 60 0.62 -4.19 -10.05
CA THR A 60 0.28 -5.61 -10.10
C THR A 60 1.27 -6.42 -9.26
N VAL A 61 0.84 -7.61 -8.84
CA VAL A 61 1.70 -8.62 -8.24
C VAL A 61 1.55 -9.89 -9.07
N GLU A 62 2.65 -10.39 -9.66
CA GLU A 62 2.62 -11.55 -10.56
C GLU A 62 2.77 -12.89 -9.82
N VAL A 63 3.32 -12.87 -8.61
CA VAL A 63 3.63 -14.08 -7.83
C VAL A 63 2.61 -14.22 -6.70
N PRO A 64 1.78 -15.28 -6.68
CA PRO A 64 0.87 -15.56 -5.58
C PRO A 64 1.59 -15.71 -4.24
N GLY A 65 0.93 -15.32 -3.16
CA GLY A 65 1.49 -15.34 -1.81
C GLY A 65 1.02 -14.17 -0.96
N ARG A 66 1.70 -13.97 0.18
CA ARG A 66 1.45 -12.81 1.04
C ARG A 66 2.34 -11.66 0.59
N VAL A 67 1.76 -10.49 0.40
CA VAL A 67 2.46 -9.25 0.06
C VAL A 67 2.08 -8.17 1.05
N ASP A 68 3.07 -7.63 1.74
CA ASP A 68 2.88 -6.51 2.66
C ASP A 68 3.04 -5.19 1.91
N VAL A 69 2.16 -4.24 2.23
CA VAL A 69 2.27 -2.83 1.86
C VAL A 69 2.51 -2.03 3.13
N GLU A 70 3.64 -1.34 3.19
CA GLU A 70 4.06 -0.54 4.35
C GLU A 70 4.37 0.90 3.97
N LEU A 71 4.26 1.79 4.96
CA LEU A 71 4.84 3.12 4.94
C LEU A 71 6.24 3.03 5.56
N HIS A 72 7.24 3.43 4.78
CA HIS A 72 8.65 3.25 5.12
C HIS A 72 9.08 4.12 6.30
N ASP A 73 8.83 5.44 6.22
CA ASP A 73 9.33 6.39 7.21
C ASP A 73 8.54 6.28 8.52
N LEU A 74 7.23 6.10 8.43
CA LEU A 74 6.37 5.85 9.60
C LEU A 74 6.55 4.43 10.18
N HIS A 75 7.19 3.50 9.47
CA HIS A 75 7.36 2.10 9.86
C HIS A 75 6.03 1.45 10.25
N ARG A 76 5.04 1.51 9.34
CA ARG A 76 3.69 0.97 9.56
C ARG A 76 3.25 0.13 8.38
N THR A 77 2.88 -1.12 8.64
CA THR A 77 2.16 -1.92 7.66
C THR A 77 0.73 -1.42 7.55
N VAL A 78 0.32 -1.07 6.33
CA VAL A 78 -1.04 -0.61 6.02
C VAL A 78 -1.94 -1.83 5.85
N VAL A 79 -1.53 -2.75 4.98
CA VAL A 79 -2.30 -3.93 4.59
C VAL A 79 -1.37 -5.07 4.18
N THR A 80 -1.77 -6.30 4.51
CA THR A 80 -1.25 -7.50 3.87
C THR A 80 -2.26 -8.04 2.86
N PHE A 81 -1.84 -8.18 1.61
CA PHE A 81 -2.61 -8.88 0.58
C PHE A 81 -2.30 -10.38 0.60
N GLU A 82 -3.35 -11.20 0.66
CA GLU A 82 -3.33 -12.58 0.18
C GLU A 82 -3.55 -12.55 -1.34
N VAL A 83 -2.47 -12.70 -2.10
CA VAL A 83 -2.49 -12.73 -3.57
C VAL A 83 -2.75 -14.17 -4.02
N LEU A 84 -3.92 -14.36 -4.61
CA LEU A 84 -4.38 -15.63 -5.15
C LEU A 84 -3.85 -15.83 -6.58
N PRO A 85 -3.75 -17.07 -7.07
CA PRO A 85 -3.43 -17.35 -8.47
C PRO A 85 -4.44 -16.79 -9.46
#